data_AF-A0AAV0PEN9-F1
#
_entry.id   AF-A0AAV0PEN9-F1
#
_cell.length_a   1.000
_cell.length_b   1.000
_cell.length_c   1.000
_cell.angle_alpha   90.00
_cell.angle_beta   90.00
_cell.angle_gamma   90.00
#
_symmetry.space_group_name_H-M   'P 1'
#
loop_
_entity.id
_entity.type
_entity.pdbx_description
1 polymer ?
#
loop_
_entity_poly.entity_id
_entity_poly.type
_entity_poly.pdbx_seq_one_letter_code
_entity_poly.pdbx_strand_id
1 'polypeptide(L)'
;MTDSMLLIRQFCDRLVSPQKASRTRIFFPEANEVTFARETAFGGSSLRLDYLTKPSFFEDFGFTEKIRMSDRVKPEDELFLVGYPYFNVNEMLVVEELYKEAVADTNRQLIIFNGELDRIRSGYYPPFFYPKLASLSKTFFPLMETVYYIHNFKGRNGGVLFRCYPGPWKVLRKARNSSYVCLHQQQTMPSLKEVALDILPAA
;
A
#
# COMPACT_ATOMS: atom_id res chain seq x y z
N MET A 1 -4.59 -10.98 -10.30
CA MET A 1 -3.79 -11.31 -9.10
C MET A 1 -2.31 -11.49 -9.47
N THR A 2 -2.00 -12.31 -10.49
CA THR A 2 -0.63 -12.52 -10.99
C THR A 2 0.11 -11.23 -11.36
N ASP A 3 -0.55 -10.27 -12.03
CA ASP A 3 0.11 -9.04 -12.47
C ASP A 3 0.65 -8.18 -11.31
N SER A 4 -0.10 -8.07 -10.20
CA SER A 4 0.35 -7.35 -9.01
C SER A 4 1.60 -7.99 -8.40
N MET A 5 1.62 -9.33 -8.31
CA MET A 5 2.77 -10.08 -7.81
C MET A 5 3.99 -9.93 -8.72
N LEU A 6 3.79 -9.95 -10.05
CA LEU A 6 4.86 -9.72 -11.02
C LEU A 6 5.42 -8.30 -10.93
N LEU A 7 4.57 -7.29 -10.75
CA LEU A 7 5.02 -5.91 -10.55
C LEU A 7 5.82 -5.75 -9.25
N ILE A 8 5.35 -6.36 -8.15
CA ILE A 8 6.11 -6.38 -6.89
C ILE A 8 7.46 -7.09 -7.09
N ARG A 9 7.48 -8.21 -7.80
CA ARG A 9 8.73 -8.94 -8.12
C ARG A 9 9.70 -8.05 -8.89
N GLN A 10 9.24 -7.43 -9.98
CA GLN A 10 10.05 -6.53 -10.81
C GLN A 10 10.50 -5.27 -10.07
N PHE A 11 9.72 -4.81 -9.10
CA PHE A 11 10.11 -3.72 -8.20
C PHE A 11 11.24 -4.18 -7.27
N CYS A 12 11.09 -5.36 -6.65
CA CYS A 12 12.12 -5.94 -5.78
C CYS A 12 13.43 -6.20 -6.54
N ASP A 13 13.37 -6.71 -7.78
CA ASP A 13 14.57 -6.97 -8.59
C ASP A 13 15.39 -5.72 -8.90
N ARG A 14 14.75 -4.53 -8.89
CA ARG A 14 15.44 -3.25 -9.07
C ARG A 14 15.90 -2.62 -7.75
N LEU A 15 15.13 -2.80 -6.69
CA LEU A 15 15.37 -2.16 -5.40
C LEU A 15 16.35 -2.95 -4.52
N VAL A 16 16.22 -4.27 -4.52
CA VAL A 16 16.87 -5.16 -3.54
C VAL A 16 18.08 -5.80 -4.17
N SER A 17 19.27 -5.53 -3.63
CA SER A 17 20.48 -6.21 -4.07
C SER A 17 20.43 -7.71 -3.74
N PRO A 18 21.12 -8.58 -4.50
CA PRO A 18 21.10 -10.03 -4.25
C PRO A 18 21.47 -10.41 -2.80
N GLN A 19 22.40 -9.68 -2.17
CA GLN A 19 22.83 -9.91 -0.79
C GLN A 19 21.75 -9.57 0.25
N LYS A 20 20.83 -8.67 -0.09
CA LYS A 20 19.72 -8.23 0.77
C LYS A 20 18.43 -8.99 0.51
N ALA A 21 18.37 -9.81 -0.54
CA ALA A 21 17.16 -10.57 -0.87
C ALA A 21 16.71 -11.47 0.29
N SER A 22 17.64 -12.19 0.91
CA SER A 22 17.36 -13.04 2.07
C SER A 22 17.05 -12.26 3.36
N ARG A 23 17.21 -10.94 3.36
CA ARG A 23 16.88 -10.01 4.45
C ARG A 23 15.65 -9.14 4.13
N THR A 24 15.00 -9.41 3.00
CA THR A 24 13.78 -8.72 2.58
C THR A 24 12.60 -9.67 2.73
N ARG A 25 11.55 -9.21 3.40
CA ARG A 25 10.32 -9.96 3.61
C ARG A 25 9.14 -9.27 2.95
N ILE A 26 8.39 -10.05 2.19
CA ILE A 26 7.18 -9.60 1.51
C ILE A 26 5.98 -10.24 2.22
N PHE A 27 5.06 -9.40 2.66
CA PHE A 27 3.77 -9.80 3.20
C PHE A 27 2.70 -9.66 2.13
N PHE A 28 2.04 -10.77 1.79
CA PHE A 28 0.79 -10.77 1.02
C PHE A 28 -0.41 -10.72 1.97
N PRO A 29 -1.64 -10.43 1.49
CA PRO A 29 -2.81 -10.46 2.34
C PRO A 29 -2.99 -11.81 3.03
N GLU A 30 -3.03 -12.91 2.27
CA GLU A 30 -3.39 -14.24 2.78
C GLU A 30 -2.34 -15.34 2.50
N ALA A 31 -2.45 -16.46 3.23
CA ALA A 31 -1.52 -17.59 3.12
C ALA A 31 -1.57 -18.32 1.77
N ASN A 32 -2.76 -18.44 1.17
CA ASN A 32 -2.95 -18.99 -0.18
C ASN A 32 -2.18 -18.18 -1.25
N GLU A 33 -2.15 -16.85 -1.11
CA GLU A 33 -1.42 -15.95 -2.00
C GLU A 33 0.09 -16.14 -1.87
N VAL A 34 0.61 -16.45 -0.67
CA VAL A 34 2.02 -16.80 -0.49
C VAL A 34 2.37 -18.07 -1.25
N THR A 35 1.56 -19.11 -1.14
CA THR A 35 1.77 -20.37 -1.88
C THR A 35 1.74 -20.12 -3.38
N PHE A 36 0.71 -19.42 -3.87
CA PHE A 36 0.59 -19.07 -5.28
C PHE A 36 1.76 -18.21 -5.77
N ALA A 37 2.21 -17.23 -4.99
CA ALA A 37 3.34 -16.38 -5.33
C ALA A 37 4.64 -17.19 -5.46
N ARG A 38 4.88 -18.16 -4.57
CA ARG A 38 6.05 -19.06 -4.63
C ARG A 38 6.04 -19.93 -5.88
N GLU A 39 4.88 -20.44 -6.28
CA GLU A 39 4.72 -21.30 -7.45
C GLU A 39 4.81 -20.51 -8.77
N THR A 40 4.57 -19.20 -8.74
CA THR A 40 4.48 -18.36 -9.94
C THR A 40 5.58 -17.30 -10.02
N ALA A 41 5.35 -16.11 -9.47
CA ALA A 41 6.19 -14.92 -9.66
C ALA A 41 7.50 -14.93 -8.84
N PHE A 42 7.58 -15.74 -7.79
CA PHE A 42 8.70 -15.76 -6.84
C PHE A 42 9.41 -17.12 -6.76
N GLY A 43 9.18 -18.02 -7.71
CA GLY A 43 9.89 -19.29 -7.80
C GLY A 43 11.41 -19.08 -7.87
N GLY A 44 12.16 -19.81 -7.04
CA GLY A 44 13.63 -19.69 -6.97
C GLY A 44 14.17 -18.41 -6.31
N SER A 45 13.29 -17.55 -5.82
CA SER A 45 13.67 -16.31 -5.13
C SER A 45 14.23 -16.56 -3.73
N SER A 46 15.24 -15.79 -3.33
CA SER A 46 15.69 -15.74 -1.92
C SER A 46 14.87 -14.77 -1.05
N LEU A 47 13.96 -14.00 -1.65
CA LEU A 47 13.02 -13.13 -0.92
C LEU A 47 12.13 -13.98 0.00
N ARG A 48 11.95 -13.54 1.25
CA ARG A 48 11.08 -14.22 2.21
C ARG A 48 9.64 -13.82 1.93
N LEU A 49 8.75 -14.80 1.80
CA LEU A 49 7.32 -14.55 1.60
C LEU A 49 6.54 -15.00 2.82
N ASP A 50 5.65 -14.13 3.29
CA ASP A 50 4.78 -14.30 4.45
C ASP A 50 3.44 -13.58 4.18
N TYR A 51 2.52 -13.59 5.13
CA TYR A 51 1.18 -13.02 4.95
C TYR A 51 0.67 -12.24 6.17
N LEU A 52 -0.28 -11.32 5.96
CA LEU A 52 -0.87 -10.44 6.98
C LEU A 52 -2.00 -11.12 7.76
N THR A 53 -2.93 -11.77 7.08
CA THR A 53 -4.16 -12.32 7.68
C THR A 53 -4.14 -13.83 7.71
N LYS A 54 -4.61 -14.41 8.82
CA LYS A 54 -4.95 -15.83 8.82
C LYS A 54 -6.19 -16.03 7.92
N PRO A 55 -6.23 -17.05 7.06
CA PRO A 55 -7.51 -17.53 6.57
C PRO A 55 -8.21 -18.17 7.77
N SER A 56 -9.24 -17.54 8.32
CA SER A 56 -10.04 -18.18 9.36
C SER A 56 -11.49 -17.79 9.28
N PHE A 57 -12.21 -18.57 8.47
CA PHE A 57 -13.66 -18.75 8.52
C PHE A 57 -14.19 -19.18 9.92
N PHE A 58 -13.30 -19.48 10.89
CA PHE A 58 -13.61 -19.93 12.25
C PHE A 58 -13.13 -18.98 13.37
N GLU A 59 -12.40 -17.90 13.08
CA GLU A 59 -11.84 -17.02 14.12
C GLU A 59 -12.83 -16.04 14.72
N ASP A 60 -14.02 -15.88 14.12
CA ASP A 60 -15.14 -15.16 14.72
C ASP A 60 -15.70 -15.85 16.00
N PHE A 61 -15.19 -17.04 16.37
CA PHE A 61 -15.62 -17.81 17.55
C PHE A 61 -14.59 -17.91 18.70
N GLY A 62 -13.63 -16.97 18.79
CA GLY A 62 -13.07 -16.57 20.09
C GLY A 62 -12.06 -17.50 20.80
N PHE A 63 -11.46 -18.48 20.12
CA PHE A 63 -10.40 -19.31 20.71
C PHE A 63 -9.32 -19.70 19.70
N THR A 64 -8.32 -18.83 19.46
CA THR A 64 -6.94 -19.23 19.16
C THR A 64 -5.96 -18.08 19.45
N GLU A 65 -4.70 -18.43 19.72
CA GLU A 65 -3.60 -17.50 20.01
C GLU A 65 -3.43 -16.45 18.89
N LYS A 66 -3.46 -15.17 19.28
CA LYS A 66 -3.13 -14.04 18.42
C LYS A 66 -1.62 -14.06 18.15
N ILE A 67 -1.21 -14.60 17.00
CA ILE A 67 0.17 -14.51 16.52
C ILE A 67 0.46 -13.04 16.23
N ARG A 68 1.46 -12.45 16.89
CA ARG A 68 1.84 -11.05 16.68
C ARG A 68 2.71 -10.91 15.43
N MET A 69 2.72 -9.72 14.83
CA MET A 69 3.62 -9.46 13.70
C MET A 69 5.09 -9.60 14.09
N SER A 70 5.44 -9.28 15.34
CA SER A 70 6.74 -9.57 15.94
C SER A 70 7.19 -11.03 15.81
N ASP A 71 6.25 -11.98 15.86
CA ASP A 71 6.55 -13.41 15.84
C ASP A 71 6.81 -13.93 14.41
N ARG A 72 6.43 -13.13 13.39
CA ARG A 72 6.62 -13.44 11.96
C ARG A 72 7.87 -12.82 11.36
N VAL A 73 8.37 -11.74 11.97
CA VAL A 73 9.61 -11.08 11.54
C VAL A 73 10.82 -11.73 12.18
N LYS A 74 11.95 -11.70 11.49
CA LYS A 74 13.23 -12.18 12.02
C LYS A 74 14.17 -11.01 12.34
N PRO A 75 15.09 -11.16 13.31
CA PRO A 75 16.05 -10.11 13.67
C PRO A 75 16.84 -9.56 12.47
N GLU A 76 17.20 -10.42 11.52
CA GLU A 76 17.98 -10.08 10.34
C GLU A 76 17.16 -9.49 9.17
N ASP A 77 15.84 -9.38 9.30
CA ASP A 77 15.04 -8.67 8.29
C ASP A 77 15.42 -7.18 8.31
N GLU A 78 15.66 -6.59 7.13
CA GLU A 78 16.03 -5.18 6.95
C GLU A 78 14.93 -4.38 6.23
N LEU A 79 14.18 -5.04 5.34
CA LEU A 79 13.14 -4.42 4.53
C LEU A 79 11.86 -5.26 4.56
N PHE A 80 10.75 -4.61 4.85
CA PHE A 80 9.41 -5.16 4.75
C PHE A 80 8.69 -4.54 3.55
N LEU A 81 8.13 -5.36 2.68
CA LEU A 81 7.22 -4.93 1.63
C LEU A 81 5.85 -5.55 1.87
N VAL A 82 4.81 -4.75 1.90
CA VAL A 82 3.44 -5.21 2.03
C VAL A 82 2.73 -5.06 0.70
N GLY A 83 2.28 -6.18 0.14
CA GLY A 83 1.51 -6.24 -1.10
C GLY A 83 0.04 -5.95 -0.85
N TYR A 84 -0.44 -4.85 -1.43
CA TYR A 84 -1.86 -4.52 -1.64
C TYR A 84 -2.80 -4.79 -0.44
N PRO A 85 -2.54 -4.19 0.74
CA PRO A 85 -3.35 -4.40 1.94
C PRO A 85 -4.70 -3.64 1.90
N TYR A 86 -5.57 -3.95 0.94
CA TYR A 86 -6.86 -3.29 0.76
C TYR A 86 -8.07 -4.23 0.66
N PHE A 87 -7.87 -5.56 0.62
CA PHE A 87 -8.98 -6.49 0.46
C PHE A 87 -9.83 -6.53 1.73
N ASN A 88 -9.17 -6.61 2.88
CA ASN A 88 -9.78 -6.47 4.20
C ASN A 88 -9.25 -5.21 4.89
N VAL A 89 -10.16 -4.39 5.43
CA VAL A 89 -9.79 -3.19 6.20
C VAL A 89 -8.86 -3.46 7.37
N ASN A 90 -8.94 -4.65 7.97
CA ASN A 90 -8.08 -5.07 9.07
C ASN A 90 -6.63 -5.27 8.64
N GLU A 91 -6.34 -5.51 7.35
CA GLU A 91 -4.97 -5.64 6.84
C GLU A 91 -4.16 -4.39 7.16
N MET A 92 -4.72 -3.20 6.96
CA MET A 92 -4.03 -1.95 7.27
C MET A 92 -3.75 -1.78 8.77
N LEU A 93 -4.59 -2.34 9.65
CA LEU A 93 -4.33 -2.36 11.09
C LEU A 93 -3.14 -3.28 11.42
N VAL A 94 -3.03 -4.42 10.74
CA VAL A 94 -1.89 -5.33 10.87
C VAL A 94 -0.61 -4.68 10.33
N VAL A 95 -0.70 -3.87 9.28
CA VAL A 95 0.44 -3.10 8.77
C VAL A 95 0.88 -2.03 9.77
N GLU A 96 -0.06 -1.37 10.46
CA GLU A 96 0.28 -0.46 11.58
C GLU A 96 0.96 -1.20 12.73
N GLU A 97 0.48 -2.40 13.10
CA GLU A 97 1.09 -3.28 14.11
C GLU A 97 2.53 -3.66 13.71
N LEU A 98 2.74 -4.10 12.46
CA LEU A 98 4.07 -4.39 11.91
C LEU A 98 5.00 -3.17 11.98
N TYR A 99 4.52 -1.98 11.63
CA TYR A 99 5.31 -0.76 11.71
C TYR A 99 5.74 -0.48 13.15
N LYS A 100 4.81 -0.51 14.11
CA LYS A 100 5.09 -0.24 15.53
C LYS A 100 6.06 -1.24 16.13
N GLU A 101 5.89 -2.53 15.84
CA GLU A 101 6.65 -3.60 16.48
C GLU A 101 8.02 -3.86 15.83
N ALA A 102 8.13 -3.66 14.52
CA ALA A 102 9.31 -4.08 13.77
C ALA A 102 10.09 -2.94 13.11
N VAL A 103 9.54 -1.72 13.02
CA VAL A 103 10.09 -0.64 12.18
C VAL A 103 10.38 0.63 12.96
N ALA A 104 9.39 1.18 13.68
CA ALA A 104 9.41 2.54 14.23
C ALA A 104 10.68 2.90 15.02
N ASP A 105 11.19 1.97 15.85
CA ASP A 105 12.36 2.18 16.70
C ASP A 105 13.62 1.45 16.17
N THR A 106 13.71 1.26 14.85
CA THR A 106 14.79 0.50 14.20
C THR A 106 15.28 1.20 12.93
N ASN A 107 16.33 0.65 12.31
CA ASN A 107 16.79 1.07 10.98
C ASN A 107 16.09 0.31 9.82
N ARG A 108 15.08 -0.51 10.13
CA ARG A 108 14.34 -1.28 9.11
C ARG A 108 13.42 -0.37 8.33
N GLN A 109 13.07 -0.78 7.12
CA GLN A 109 12.20 0.00 6.23
C GLN A 109 10.90 -0.75 5.94
N LEU A 110 9.82 0.00 5.72
CA LEU A 110 8.50 -0.53 5.34
C LEU A 110 8.02 0.15 4.06
N ILE A 111 7.67 -0.67 3.07
CA ILE A 111 7.08 -0.23 1.80
C ILE A 111 5.70 -0.85 1.67
N ILE A 112 4.69 -0.04 1.36
CA ILE A 112 3.36 -0.51 1.02
C ILE A 112 3.16 -0.35 -0.49
N PHE A 113 2.92 -1.47 -1.17
CA PHE A 113 2.67 -1.48 -2.61
C PHE A 113 1.17 -1.54 -2.86
N ASN A 114 0.61 -0.53 -3.54
CA ASN A 114 -0.81 -0.49 -3.93
C ASN A 114 -1.80 -0.65 -2.74
N GLY A 115 -1.70 0.17 -1.68
CA GLY A 115 -2.54 0.02 -0.47
C GLY A 115 -3.95 0.63 -0.48
N GLU A 116 -4.43 1.17 -1.61
CA GLU A 116 -5.77 1.79 -1.77
C GLU A 116 -6.23 2.70 -0.59
N LEU A 117 -5.32 3.53 -0.05
CA LEU A 117 -5.55 4.33 1.17
C LEU A 117 -6.69 5.37 1.04
N ASP A 118 -7.11 5.69 -0.18
CA ASP A 118 -8.12 6.71 -0.47
C ASP A 118 -9.49 6.37 0.13
N ARG A 119 -9.86 5.09 0.25
CA ARG A 119 -11.12 4.70 0.91
C ARG A 119 -11.12 5.12 2.37
N ILE A 120 -10.02 4.87 3.08
CA ILE A 120 -9.89 5.23 4.50
C ILE A 120 -9.78 6.75 4.64
N ARG A 121 -9.01 7.42 3.78
CA ARG A 121 -8.82 8.88 3.80
C ARG A 121 -10.06 9.68 3.45
N SER A 122 -10.92 9.16 2.56
CA SER A 122 -12.15 9.84 2.13
C SER A 122 -13.30 9.74 3.13
N GLY A 123 -13.11 8.99 4.23
CA GLY A 123 -14.17 8.77 5.22
C GLY A 123 -15.22 7.75 4.79
N TYR A 124 -14.90 6.89 3.82
CA TYR A 124 -15.78 5.80 3.38
C TYR A 124 -16.20 4.90 4.54
N TYR A 125 -15.30 4.68 5.50
CA TYR A 125 -15.58 3.95 6.74
C TYR A 125 -15.99 4.93 7.85
N PRO A 126 -17.27 4.94 8.29
CA PRO A 126 -17.71 5.89 9.31
C PRO A 126 -16.96 5.66 10.63
N PRO A 127 -16.36 6.70 11.26
CA PRO A 127 -15.55 6.56 12.46
C PRO A 127 -16.27 5.92 13.66
N PHE A 128 -17.59 6.10 13.77
CA PHE A 128 -18.39 5.50 14.85
C PHE A 128 -18.37 3.97 14.80
N PHE A 129 -18.43 3.37 13.61
CA PHE A 129 -18.38 1.92 13.43
C PHE A 129 -16.95 1.39 13.30
N TYR A 130 -16.01 2.22 12.82
CA TYR A 130 -14.62 1.82 12.56
C TYR A 130 -13.61 2.77 13.23
N PRO A 131 -13.62 2.89 14.56
CA PRO A 131 -12.77 3.86 15.27
C PRO A 131 -11.28 3.60 15.07
N LYS A 132 -10.86 2.34 15.01
CA LYS A 132 -9.47 1.94 14.76
C LYS A 132 -8.98 2.30 13.35
N LEU A 133 -9.85 2.20 12.33
CA LEU A 133 -9.49 2.63 10.98
C LEU A 133 -9.42 4.15 10.90
N ALA A 134 -10.36 4.85 11.54
CA ALA A 134 -10.36 6.30 11.58
C ALA A 134 -9.12 6.87 12.29
N SER A 135 -8.57 6.18 13.29
CA SER A 135 -7.33 6.60 13.95
C SER A 135 -6.11 6.53 13.03
N LEU A 136 -6.06 5.60 12.06
CA LEU A 136 -4.92 5.47 11.14
C LEU A 136 -4.63 6.76 10.38
N SER A 137 -5.68 7.48 9.96
CA SER A 137 -5.55 8.78 9.29
C SER A 137 -4.88 9.85 10.13
N LYS A 138 -4.87 9.69 11.47
CA LYS A 138 -4.24 10.61 12.42
C LYS A 138 -2.90 10.11 12.94
N THR A 139 -2.69 8.80 13.05
CA THR A 139 -1.53 8.21 13.72
C THR A 139 -0.50 7.61 12.77
N PHE A 140 -0.95 6.95 11.70
CA PHE A 140 -0.07 6.13 10.86
C PHE A 140 0.15 6.74 9.48
N PHE A 141 -0.92 7.16 8.80
CA PHE A 141 -0.82 7.72 7.45
C PHE A 141 0.00 9.02 7.37
N PRO A 142 -0.01 9.92 8.36
CA PRO A 142 0.86 11.10 8.33
C PRO A 142 2.36 10.79 8.36
N LEU A 143 2.75 9.59 8.77
CA LEU A 143 4.16 9.14 8.80
C LEU A 143 4.64 8.63 7.44
N MET A 144 3.74 8.48 6.47
CA MET A 144 4.03 7.88 5.17
C MET A 144 4.39 8.93 4.11
N GLU A 145 5.42 8.66 3.33
CA GLU A 145 5.72 9.40 2.11
C GLU A 145 5.14 8.67 0.89
N THR A 146 4.27 9.34 0.13
CA THR A 146 3.69 8.74 -1.09
C THR A 146 4.65 8.89 -2.26
N VAL A 147 5.36 7.81 -2.60
CA VAL A 147 6.42 7.81 -3.63
C VAL A 147 5.87 7.82 -5.06
N TYR A 148 4.87 6.97 -5.34
CA TYR A 148 4.27 6.86 -6.66
C TYR A 148 2.76 6.71 -6.52
N TYR A 149 2.00 7.52 -7.26
CA TYR A 149 0.55 7.53 -7.15
C TYR A 149 -0.11 7.87 -8.49
N ILE A 150 -1.19 7.15 -8.80
CA ILE A 150 -2.03 7.40 -9.96
C ILE A 150 -3.48 7.20 -9.54
N HIS A 151 -4.32 8.21 -9.74
CA HIS A 151 -5.77 8.11 -9.59
C HIS A 151 -6.47 8.73 -10.80
N ASN A 152 -7.32 7.95 -11.47
CA ASN A 152 -8.02 8.39 -12.66
C ASN A 152 -9.41 8.92 -12.32
N PHE A 153 -9.68 10.18 -12.66
CA PHE A 153 -11.00 10.79 -12.62
C PHE A 153 -11.70 10.59 -13.96
N LYS A 154 -12.90 10.01 -13.91
CA LYS A 154 -13.75 9.78 -15.09
C LYS A 154 -14.75 10.93 -15.28
N GLY A 155 -15.36 10.99 -16.46
CA GLY A 155 -16.42 11.97 -16.79
C GLY A 155 -15.97 13.05 -17.76
N ARG A 156 -16.84 14.04 -18.00
CA ARG A 156 -16.64 15.11 -18.99
C ARG A 156 -15.33 15.88 -18.77
N ASN A 157 -15.01 16.16 -17.51
CA ASN A 157 -13.79 16.87 -17.11
C ASN A 157 -12.72 15.91 -16.56
N GLY A 158 -12.69 14.66 -17.06
CA GLY A 158 -11.77 13.64 -16.58
C GLY A 158 -10.30 14.05 -16.59
N GLY A 159 -9.51 13.37 -15.76
CA GLY A 159 -8.10 13.68 -15.56
C GLY A 159 -7.42 12.64 -14.68
N VAL A 160 -6.17 12.91 -14.30
CA VAL A 160 -5.33 12.01 -13.51
C VAL A 160 -4.67 12.80 -12.40
N LEU A 161 -4.90 12.41 -11.14
CA LEU A 161 -4.03 12.85 -10.04
C LEU A 161 -2.81 11.94 -10.04
N PHE A 162 -1.64 12.54 -10.16
CA PHE A 162 -0.37 11.86 -10.36
C PHE A 162 0.69 12.36 -9.38
N ARG A 163 1.53 11.46 -8.89
CA ARG A 163 2.79 11.80 -8.23
C ARG A 163 3.88 10.81 -8.57
N CYS A 164 5.08 11.35 -8.78
CA CYS A 164 6.34 10.61 -8.82
C CYS A 164 7.35 11.41 -7.98
N TYR A 165 7.65 10.92 -6.78
CA TYR A 165 8.58 11.53 -5.84
C TYR A 165 10.00 11.60 -6.44
N PRO A 166 10.78 12.67 -6.19
CA PRO A 166 10.51 13.81 -5.30
C PRO A 166 9.65 14.92 -5.90
N GLY A 167 9.04 14.70 -7.07
CA GLY A 167 8.19 15.69 -7.73
C GLY A 167 6.90 16.01 -6.97
N PRO A 168 6.27 17.16 -7.29
CA PRO A 168 5.00 17.58 -6.69
C PRO A 168 3.85 16.67 -7.14
N TRP A 169 2.72 16.78 -6.43
CA TRP A 169 1.43 16.29 -6.92
C TRP A 169 1.02 17.09 -8.14
N LYS A 170 0.51 16.40 -9.16
CA LYS A 170 0.04 17.02 -10.41
C LYS A 170 -1.35 16.52 -10.76
N VAL A 171 -2.20 17.42 -11.24
CA VAL A 171 -3.45 17.05 -11.91
C VAL A 171 -3.23 17.19 -13.40
N LEU A 172 -3.35 16.08 -14.12
CA LEU A 172 -3.09 15.99 -15.55
C LEU A 172 -4.39 15.73 -16.31
N ARG A 173 -4.51 16.29 -17.52
CA ARG A 173 -5.59 15.96 -18.46
C ARG A 173 -5.03 15.45 -19.77
N LYS A 174 -5.64 14.40 -20.31
CA LYS A 174 -5.28 13.86 -21.61
C LYS A 174 -5.82 14.80 -22.71
N ALA A 175 -4.93 15.32 -23.54
CA ALA A 175 -5.26 16.10 -24.72
C ALA A 175 -5.66 15.20 -25.90
N ARG A 176 -6.25 15.79 -26.94
CA ARG A 176 -6.74 15.07 -28.14
C ARG A 176 -5.63 14.31 -28.88
N ASN A 177 -4.40 14.81 -28.85
CA ASN A 177 -3.21 14.21 -29.45
C ASN A 177 -2.56 13.12 -28.55
N SER A 178 -3.25 12.65 -27.51
CA SER A 178 -2.73 11.72 -26.50
C SER A 178 -1.57 12.22 -25.63
N SER A 179 -1.20 13.51 -25.70
CA SER A 179 -0.30 14.10 -24.71
C SER A 179 -1.03 14.40 -23.40
N TYR A 180 -0.29 14.61 -22.31
CA TYR A 180 -0.83 15.05 -21.04
C TYR A 180 -0.49 16.52 -20.81
N VAL A 181 -1.49 17.31 -20.42
CA VAL A 181 -1.32 18.71 -20.00
C VAL A 181 -1.45 18.77 -18.48
N CYS A 182 -0.51 19.44 -17.81
CA CYS A 182 -0.56 19.68 -16.38
C CYS A 182 -1.49 20.86 -16.11
N LEU A 183 -2.60 20.62 -15.42
CA LEU A 183 -3.60 21.63 -15.08
C LEU A 183 -3.29 22.31 -13.75
N HIS A 184 -2.76 21.56 -12.80
CA HIS A 184 -2.45 22.02 -11.45
C HIS A 184 -1.28 21.27 -10.86
N GLN A 185 -0.52 21.91 -9.97
CA GLN A 185 0.54 21.25 -9.20
C GLN A 185 0.65 21.83 -7.80
N GLN A 186 0.95 20.97 -6.82
CA GLN A 186 1.15 21.37 -5.42
C GLN A 186 2.03 20.37 -4.66
N GLN A 187 2.58 20.80 -3.52
CA GLN A 187 3.50 19.96 -2.72
C GLN A 187 2.78 18.93 -1.86
N THR A 188 1.63 19.29 -1.30
CA THR A 188 0.79 18.41 -0.48
C THR A 188 -0.25 17.70 -1.34
N MET A 189 -0.66 16.50 -0.93
CA MET A 189 -1.68 15.75 -1.67
C MET A 189 -3.02 16.52 -1.63
N PRO A 190 -3.62 16.89 -2.78
CA PRO A 190 -4.98 17.43 -2.80
C PRO A 190 -5.98 16.33 -2.44
N SER A 191 -7.11 16.70 -1.86
CA SER A 191 -8.17 15.71 -1.63
C SER A 191 -8.80 15.29 -2.96
N LEU A 192 -9.31 14.05 -3.05
CA LEU A 192 -10.01 13.62 -4.27
C LEU A 192 -11.24 14.50 -4.58
N LYS A 193 -11.89 15.04 -3.53
CA LYS A 193 -13.01 15.97 -3.65
C LYS A 193 -12.58 17.29 -4.28
N GLU A 194 -11.50 17.89 -3.80
CA GLU A 194 -10.91 19.12 -4.35
C GLU A 194 -10.52 18.95 -5.82
N VAL A 195 -9.89 17.84 -6.18
CA VAL A 195 -9.55 17.56 -7.58
C VAL A 195 -10.79 17.46 -8.45
N ALA A 196 -11.82 16.73 -7.98
CA ALA A 196 -13.03 16.46 -8.75
C ALA A 196 -13.95 17.69 -8.90
N LEU A 197 -14.06 18.51 -7.86
CA LEU A 197 -15.04 19.60 -7.79
C LEU A 197 -14.45 20.97 -8.14
N ASP A 198 -13.17 21.19 -7.85
CA ASP A 198 -12.57 22.51 -7.95
C ASP A 198 -11.54 22.57 -9.09
N ILE A 199 -10.56 21.65 -9.09
CA ILE A 199 -9.43 21.73 -10.03
C ILE A 199 -9.83 21.30 -11.45
N LEU A 200 -10.42 20.11 -11.61
CA LEU A 200 -10.77 19.60 -12.94
C LEU A 200 -11.86 20.44 -13.62
N PRO A 201 -12.93 20.89 -12.94
CA PRO A 201 -13.96 21.71 -13.58
C PRO A 201 -13.53 23.13 -13.94
N ALA A 202 -12.54 23.70 -13.24
CA ALA A 202 -12.04 25.05 -13.50
C ALA A 202 -11.07 25.17 -14.69
N ALA A 203 -10.63 24.04 -15.25
CA ALA A 203 -9.59 23.94 -16.27
C ALA A 203 -10.09 23.61 -17.67
#